data_AF-A0A3S0EWB7-F1
#
_entry.id   AF-A0A3S0EWB7-F1
#
_cell.length_a   1.000
_cell.length_b   1.000
_cell.length_c   1.000
_cell.angle_alpha   90.00
_cell.angle_beta   90.00
_cell.angle_gamma   90.00
#
_symmetry.space_group_name_H-M   'P 1'
#
loop_
_entity.id
_entity.type
_entity.pdbx_description
1 polymer ?
#
loop_
_entity_poly.entity_id
_entity_poly.type
_entity_poly.pdbx_seq_one_letter_code
_entity_poly.pdbx_strand_id
1 'polypeptide(L)'
;MNADTLDAEAEALLADINSFDLEAARKRVQEIDSRYTGLPRSKETYHEVPGNDFPPVRLGGQAADVQKNEEPLPTVRSGGLLDQLRGEVETRQRAAEDAFERVDAAKTSLDRRLRAAFEYFHDLSTQLNYLKPQVARNYIFLDAGDVFRNLAWLEGFADFRTQAESDGGRIERVTFGYTLKGGGVRIIERAGHAVERLRQMLFDLGLRFECVERRNRQRELELGTFTVNDEISVQVVWRADFDNRQVVIESRNLERFGFASCRVPAEAVGPELLDEFGRLVLGKENSFRSFIVR
;
A
#
# COMPACT_ATOMS: atom_id res chain seq x y z
N MET A 1 20.12 24.70 -30.07
CA MET A 1 18.65 24.57 -29.99
C MET A 1 18.08 25.88 -30.49
N ASN A 2 17.39 25.85 -31.62
CA ASN A 2 16.95 27.04 -32.34
C ASN A 2 15.61 27.51 -31.76
N ALA A 3 15.43 28.82 -31.59
CA ALA A 3 14.19 29.39 -31.02
C ALA A 3 12.93 28.94 -31.78
N ASP A 4 13.02 28.78 -33.10
CA ASP A 4 11.92 28.33 -33.96
C ASP A 4 11.35 26.95 -33.62
N THR A 5 12.15 26.04 -33.02
CA THR A 5 11.64 24.71 -32.65
C THR A 5 10.82 24.74 -31.36
N LEU A 6 11.14 25.65 -30.43
CA LEU A 6 10.41 25.80 -29.17
C LEU A 6 9.04 26.44 -29.38
N ASP A 7 8.94 27.39 -30.31
CA ASP A 7 7.67 28.03 -30.63
C ASP A 7 6.72 27.06 -31.36
N ALA A 8 7.24 26.22 -32.24
CA ALA A 8 6.46 25.17 -32.91
C ALA A 8 5.93 24.10 -31.92
N GLU A 9 6.73 23.74 -30.91
CA GLU A 9 6.30 22.81 -29.85
C GLU A 9 5.25 23.44 -28.92
N ALA A 10 5.40 24.73 -28.61
CA ALA A 10 4.43 25.46 -27.81
C ALA A 10 3.07 25.61 -28.54
N GLU A 11 3.09 25.89 -29.84
CA GLU A 11 1.86 25.92 -30.66
C GLU A 11 1.19 24.55 -30.77
N ALA A 12 1.97 23.47 -30.89
CA ALA A 12 1.44 22.11 -30.92
C ALA A 12 0.75 21.72 -29.60
N LEU A 13 1.33 22.08 -28.45
CA LEU A 13 0.72 21.85 -27.14
C LEU A 13 -0.56 22.66 -26.93
N LEU A 14 -0.58 23.93 -27.35
CA LEU A 14 -1.77 24.76 -27.27
C LEU A 14 -2.90 24.27 -28.18
N ALA A 15 -2.56 23.74 -29.36
CA ALA A 15 -3.54 23.12 -30.25
C ALA A 15 -4.14 21.85 -29.64
N ASP A 16 -3.34 21.02 -28.97
CA ASP A 16 -3.80 19.79 -28.32
C ASP A 16 -4.74 20.09 -27.14
N ILE A 17 -4.39 21.08 -26.30
CA ILE A 17 -5.24 21.58 -25.21
C ILE A 17 -6.57 22.11 -25.72
N ASN A 18 -6.55 22.88 -26.83
CA ASN A 18 -7.77 23.42 -27.43
C ASN A 18 -8.63 22.35 -28.12
N SER A 19 -8.03 21.23 -28.55
CA SER A 19 -8.75 20.10 -29.13
C SER A 19 -9.39 19.18 -28.09
N PHE A 20 -9.07 19.37 -26.80
CA PHE A 20 -9.50 18.48 -25.73
C PHE A 20 -10.99 18.66 -25.40
N ASP A 21 -11.82 17.76 -25.94
CA ASP A 21 -13.27 17.73 -25.67
C ASP A 21 -13.56 17.11 -24.29
N LEU A 22 -13.80 17.99 -23.31
CA LEU A 22 -14.13 17.66 -21.93
C LEU A 22 -15.43 16.84 -21.80
N GLU A 23 -16.40 17.04 -22.69
CA GLU A 23 -17.67 16.31 -22.67
C GLU A 23 -17.51 14.89 -23.19
N ALA A 24 -16.72 14.70 -24.25
CA ALA A 24 -16.36 13.37 -24.75
C ALA A 24 -15.54 12.56 -23.71
N ALA A 25 -14.68 13.23 -22.94
CA ALA A 25 -13.94 12.61 -21.84
C ALA A 25 -14.88 12.18 -20.69
N ARG A 26 -15.84 13.03 -20.29
CA ARG A 26 -16.85 12.70 -19.27
C ARG A 26 -17.72 11.52 -19.69
N LYS A 27 -18.13 11.46 -20.97
CA LYS A 27 -18.94 10.35 -21.49
C LYS A 27 -18.18 9.01 -21.45
N ARG A 28 -16.88 9.01 -21.74
CA ARG A 28 -16.01 7.83 -21.59
C ARG A 28 -15.91 7.34 -20.15
N VAL A 29 -15.77 8.26 -19.18
CA VAL A 29 -15.76 7.91 -17.75
C VAL A 29 -17.11 7.32 -17.32
N GLN A 30 -18.21 7.91 -17.77
CA GLN A 30 -19.56 7.42 -17.46
C GLN A 30 -19.85 6.05 -18.09
N GLU A 31 -19.33 5.77 -19.29
CA GLU A 31 -19.40 4.44 -19.92
C GLU A 31 -18.58 3.39 -19.15
N ILE A 32 -17.42 3.77 -18.60
CA ILE A 32 -16.60 2.89 -17.76
C ILE A 32 -17.32 2.56 -16.44
N ASP A 33 -17.94 3.55 -15.79
CA ASP A 33 -18.73 3.35 -14.58
C ASP A 33 -19.97 2.48 -14.84
N SER A 34 -20.61 2.60 -16.01
CA SER A 34 -21.77 1.77 -16.37
C SER A 34 -21.44 0.29 -16.56
N ARG A 35 -20.17 -0.05 -16.84
CA ARG A 35 -19.69 -1.44 -16.96
C ARG A 35 -19.36 -2.07 -15.59
N TYR A 36 -19.21 -1.26 -14.54
CA TYR A 36 -19.05 -1.72 -13.16
C TYR A 36 -20.42 -1.84 -12.49
N THR A 37 -21.21 -2.85 -12.86
CA THR A 37 -22.41 -3.24 -12.10
C THR A 37 -22.08 -4.40 -11.17
N GLY A 38 -21.66 -4.05 -9.95
CA GLY A 38 -21.42 -4.99 -8.85
C GLY A 38 -21.76 -4.35 -7.51
N LEU A 39 -22.95 -4.69 -7.00
CA LEU A 39 -23.55 -4.42 -5.67
C LEU A 39 -24.02 -2.97 -5.37
N PRO A 40 -25.18 -2.83 -4.67
CA PRO A 40 -25.96 -1.61 -4.66
C PRO A 40 -25.45 -0.61 -3.61
N ARG A 41 -25.24 0.64 -4.02
CA ARG A 41 -25.19 1.76 -3.08
C ARG A 41 -26.57 1.92 -2.43
N SER A 42 -26.60 1.88 -1.11
CA SER A 42 -27.78 2.23 -0.32
C SER A 42 -28.23 3.65 -0.69
N LYS A 43 -29.45 3.75 -1.20
CA LYS A 43 -30.22 5.00 -1.24
C LYS A 43 -30.77 5.21 0.17
N GLU A 44 -30.09 6.02 0.97
CA GLU A 44 -30.74 6.62 2.13
C GLU A 44 -31.58 7.79 1.62
N THR A 45 -32.83 7.46 1.31
CA THR A 45 -33.89 8.45 1.14
C THR A 45 -34.20 9.00 2.53
N TYR A 46 -33.94 10.30 2.74
CA TYR A 46 -34.41 10.98 3.94
C TYR A 46 -35.95 10.96 3.94
N HIS A 47 -36.53 10.32 4.95
CA HIS A 47 -37.96 10.43 5.21
C HIS A 47 -38.24 11.77 5.89
N GLU A 48 -39.09 12.60 5.27
CA GLU A 48 -39.74 13.73 5.94
C GLU A 48 -40.55 13.21 7.13
N VAL A 49 -40.23 13.72 8.32
CA VAL A 49 -41.02 13.44 9.53
C VAL A 49 -42.11 14.51 9.63
N PRO A 50 -43.40 14.13 9.69
CA PRO A 50 -44.46 15.09 9.90
C PRO A 50 -44.57 15.46 11.37
N GLY A 51 -44.66 16.76 11.65
CA GLY A 51 -45.43 17.29 12.78
C GLY A 51 -44.72 17.34 14.13
N ASN A 52 -44.56 18.59 14.60
CA ASN A 52 -44.55 19.06 15.99
C ASN A 52 -44.63 18.02 17.10
N ASP A 53 -43.60 18.00 17.96
CA ASP A 53 -43.78 17.94 19.42
C ASP A 53 -42.49 18.41 20.11
N PHE A 54 -42.36 19.72 20.27
CA PHE A 54 -41.46 20.29 21.28
C PHE A 54 -42.25 20.48 22.58
N PRO A 55 -41.71 20.12 23.75
CA PRO A 55 -42.43 20.25 25.02
C PRO A 55 -42.72 21.73 25.34
N PRO A 56 -43.89 22.06 25.91
CA PRO A 56 -44.28 23.45 26.16
C PRO A 56 -43.43 24.05 27.28
N VAL A 57 -42.75 25.16 26.99
CA VAL A 57 -42.13 26.02 28.00
C VAL A 57 -43.26 26.70 28.77
N ARG A 58 -43.32 26.45 30.09
CA ARG A 58 -44.27 27.10 30.98
C ARG A 58 -43.90 28.57 31.17
N LEU A 59 -44.70 29.48 30.60
CA LEU A 59 -44.75 30.88 31.01
C LEU A 59 -45.61 31.00 32.27
N GLY A 60 -44.95 30.99 33.44
CA GLY A 60 -45.53 31.47 34.69
C GLY A 60 -45.53 33.00 34.69
N GLY A 61 -46.72 33.60 34.78
CA GLY A 61 -46.89 35.05 34.74
C GLY A 61 -46.60 35.77 36.06
N GLN A 62 -46.37 37.07 35.98
CA GLN A 62 -47.28 38.11 36.48
C GLN A 62 -46.66 39.49 36.20
N ALA A 63 -47.48 40.41 35.70
CA ALA A 63 -47.14 41.82 35.59
C ALA A 63 -47.50 42.51 36.91
N ALA A 64 -46.56 43.29 37.46
CA ALA A 64 -46.82 44.38 38.41
C ALA A 64 -45.66 45.40 38.37
N ASP A 65 -46.01 46.66 38.63
CA ASP A 65 -45.34 47.92 38.28
C ASP A 65 -43.92 48.21 38.83
N VAL A 66 -43.16 48.89 37.96
CA VAL A 66 -42.28 50.06 38.14
C VAL A 66 -41.46 50.21 39.44
N GLN A 67 -40.12 50.25 39.29
CA GLN A 67 -39.27 51.31 39.83
C GLN A 67 -37.93 51.46 39.07
N LYS A 68 -37.50 52.71 38.99
CA LYS A 68 -36.45 53.33 38.17
C LYS A 68 -35.05 53.00 38.72
N ASN A 69 -34.11 52.62 37.86
CA ASN A 69 -32.68 52.99 37.96
C ASN A 69 -31.96 52.74 36.62
N GLU A 70 -31.29 53.79 36.13
CA GLU A 70 -30.39 53.77 34.98
C GLU A 70 -29.06 53.10 35.37
N GLU A 71 -28.61 52.08 34.63
CA GLU A 71 -27.21 51.85 34.21
C GLU A 71 -27.07 50.56 33.37
N PRO A 72 -26.01 50.44 32.55
CA PRO A 72 -26.08 50.56 31.09
C PRO A 72 -26.48 49.27 30.36
N LEU A 73 -27.08 49.48 29.19
CA LEU A 73 -27.40 48.48 28.17
C LEU A 73 -26.37 47.33 28.11
N PRO A 74 -26.78 46.06 28.22
CA PRO A 74 -26.06 45.03 27.50
C PRO A 74 -26.30 45.38 26.02
N THR A 75 -25.31 46.01 25.40
CA THR A 75 -25.18 45.95 23.95
C THR A 75 -24.97 44.49 23.62
N VAL A 76 -26.07 43.74 23.56
CA VAL A 76 -26.17 42.56 22.71
C VAL A 76 -25.99 43.13 21.32
N ARG A 77 -24.73 43.30 20.91
CA ARG A 77 -24.36 43.27 19.51
C ARG A 77 -24.71 41.86 19.08
N SER A 78 -25.99 41.66 18.79
CA SER A 78 -26.46 40.63 17.90
C SER A 78 -25.78 40.92 16.58
N GLY A 79 -24.56 40.39 16.42
CA GLY A 79 -24.09 40.06 15.09
C GLY A 79 -25.21 39.25 14.46
N GLY A 80 -25.68 39.69 13.29
CA GLY A 80 -26.82 39.07 12.64
C GLY A 80 -26.57 37.58 12.41
N LEU A 81 -27.60 36.84 12.00
CA LEU A 81 -27.45 35.44 11.57
C LEU A 81 -26.23 35.23 10.64
N LEU A 82 -25.92 36.21 9.79
CA LEU A 82 -24.74 36.20 8.92
C LEU A 82 -23.40 36.25 9.67
N ASP A 83 -23.29 36.99 10.77
CA ASP A 83 -22.07 37.03 11.58
C ASP A 83 -21.88 35.72 12.36
N GLN A 84 -22.97 35.12 12.83
CA GLN A 84 -22.95 33.78 13.42
C GLN A 84 -22.54 32.71 12.40
N LEU A 85 -23.13 32.72 11.20
CA LEU A 85 -22.76 31.82 10.10
C LEU A 85 -21.31 32.04 9.65
N ARG A 86 -20.82 33.29 9.60
CA ARG A 86 -19.43 33.59 9.30
C ARG A 86 -18.49 32.98 10.35
N GLY A 87 -18.81 33.13 11.63
CA GLY A 87 -18.05 32.51 12.72
C GLY A 87 -18.05 30.98 12.64
N GLU A 88 -19.19 30.36 12.31
CA GLU A 88 -19.27 28.91 12.09
C GLU A 88 -18.45 28.45 10.87
N VAL A 89 -18.50 29.20 9.76
CA VAL A 89 -17.71 28.90 8.57
C VAL A 89 -16.22 29.03 8.85
N GLU A 90 -15.77 30.10 9.51
CA GLU A 90 -14.36 30.27 9.90
C GLU A 90 -13.88 29.15 10.83
N THR A 91 -14.72 28.74 11.78
CA THR A 91 -14.39 27.63 12.68
C THR A 91 -14.29 26.30 11.93
N ARG A 92 -15.21 26.03 11.00
CA ARG A 92 -15.15 24.84 10.14
C ARG A 92 -13.96 24.87 9.18
N GLN A 93 -13.62 26.02 8.62
CA GLN A 93 -12.46 26.19 7.76
C GLN A 93 -11.16 25.92 8.52
N ARG A 94 -10.97 26.54 9.69
CA ARG A 94 -9.78 26.27 10.54
C ARG A 94 -9.69 24.79 10.93
N ALA A 95 -10.81 24.18 11.33
CA ALA A 95 -10.82 22.75 11.66
C ALA A 95 -10.47 21.86 10.46
N ALA A 96 -10.88 22.24 9.24
CA ALA A 96 -10.55 21.54 8.01
C ALA A 96 -9.07 21.72 7.63
N GLU A 97 -8.53 22.94 7.77
CA GLU A 97 -7.10 23.25 7.56
C GLU A 97 -6.23 22.45 8.54
N ASP A 98 -6.53 22.49 9.83
CA ASP A 98 -5.81 21.72 10.87
C ASP A 98 -5.85 20.20 10.59
N ALA A 99 -7.00 19.68 10.14
CA ALA A 99 -7.14 18.27 9.80
C ALA A 99 -6.30 17.91 8.56
N PHE A 100 -6.30 18.77 7.55
CA PHE A 100 -5.49 18.59 6.35
C PHE A 100 -3.99 18.59 6.67
N GLU A 101 -3.51 19.56 7.45
CA GLU A 101 -2.11 19.64 7.87
C GLU A 101 -1.66 18.40 8.64
N ARG A 102 -2.49 17.88 9.55
CA ARG A 102 -2.17 16.65 10.31
C ARG A 102 -2.07 15.42 9.40
N VAL A 103 -2.94 15.32 8.40
CA VAL A 103 -2.88 14.22 7.41
C VAL A 103 -1.63 14.36 6.56
N ASP A 104 -1.32 15.56 6.08
CA ASP A 104 -0.15 15.81 5.25
C ASP A 104 1.15 15.52 6.00
N ALA A 105 1.26 15.98 7.25
CA ALA A 105 2.40 15.68 8.13
C ALA A 105 2.57 14.17 8.37
N ALA A 106 1.46 13.43 8.54
CA ALA A 106 1.51 11.97 8.68
C ALA A 106 2.00 11.28 7.40
N LYS A 107 1.53 11.71 6.23
CA LYS A 107 1.97 11.18 4.92
C LYS A 107 3.44 11.47 4.67
N THR A 108 3.90 12.68 4.96
CA THR A 108 5.31 13.09 4.83
C THR A 108 6.22 12.34 5.80
N SER A 109 5.76 12.08 7.03
CA SER A 109 6.47 11.23 7.98
C SER A 109 6.64 9.79 7.48
N LEU A 110 5.58 9.21 6.88
CA LEU A 110 5.62 7.88 6.29
C LEU A 110 6.57 7.80 5.08
N ASP A 111 6.53 8.79 4.18
CA ASP A 111 7.45 8.90 3.05
C ASP A 111 8.91 8.88 3.52
N ARG A 112 9.26 9.72 4.50
CA ARG A 112 10.62 9.75 5.08
C ARG A 112 11.05 8.40 5.65
N ARG A 113 10.14 7.67 6.30
CA ARG A 113 10.45 6.35 6.89
C ARG A 113 10.65 5.28 5.82
N LEU A 114 9.88 5.31 4.73
CA LEU A 114 10.08 4.41 3.60
C LEU A 114 11.37 4.72 2.83
N ARG A 115 11.75 6.00 2.71
CA ARG A 115 13.08 6.39 2.20
C ARG A 115 14.20 5.79 3.04
N ALA A 116 14.13 5.94 4.36
CA ALA A 116 15.11 5.35 5.27
C ALA A 116 15.14 3.81 5.17
N ALA A 117 13.99 3.15 5.01
CA ALA A 117 13.93 1.71 4.78
C ALA A 117 14.60 1.31 3.46
N PHE A 118 14.37 2.06 2.39
CA PHE A 118 15.04 1.83 1.10
C PHE A 118 16.55 1.99 1.22
N GLU A 119 17.04 3.08 1.82
CA GLU A 119 18.47 3.32 2.05
C GLU A 119 19.10 2.15 2.83
N TYR A 120 18.45 1.71 3.90
CA TYR A 120 18.89 0.56 4.68
C TYR A 120 18.96 -0.72 3.84
N PHE A 121 17.92 -1.03 3.04
CA PHE A 121 17.92 -2.23 2.20
C PHE A 121 18.96 -2.15 1.08
N HIS A 122 19.19 -0.97 0.53
CA HIS A 122 20.22 -0.73 -0.47
C HIS A 122 21.61 -1.02 0.11
N ASP A 123 21.92 -0.44 1.27
CA ASP A 123 23.20 -0.66 1.97
C ASP A 123 23.37 -2.12 2.38
N LEU A 124 22.33 -2.73 2.94
CA LEU A 124 22.31 -4.14 3.30
C LEU A 124 22.58 -5.02 2.07
N SER A 125 21.85 -4.83 0.97
CA SER A 125 22.04 -5.61 -0.26
C SER A 125 23.46 -5.45 -0.81
N THR A 126 24.02 -4.24 -0.78
CA THR A 126 25.36 -3.94 -1.25
C THR A 126 26.41 -4.70 -0.45
N GLN A 127 26.32 -4.65 0.89
CA GLN A 127 27.23 -5.39 1.77
C GLN A 127 27.10 -6.91 1.60
N LEU A 128 25.87 -7.42 1.51
CA LEU A 128 25.62 -8.85 1.34
C LEU A 128 26.06 -9.37 -0.04
N ASN A 129 25.91 -8.57 -1.09
CA ASN A 129 26.40 -8.89 -2.44
C ASN A 129 27.92 -9.04 -2.47
N TYR A 130 28.63 -8.26 -1.66
CA TYR A 130 30.08 -8.37 -1.49
C TYR A 130 30.48 -9.58 -0.64
N LEU A 131 29.87 -9.74 0.54
CA LEU A 131 30.25 -10.78 1.51
C LEU A 131 29.80 -12.19 1.13
N LYS A 132 28.67 -12.32 0.43
CA LYS A 132 28.01 -13.59 0.07
C LYS A 132 27.93 -14.59 1.23
N PRO A 133 27.39 -14.19 2.40
CA PRO A 133 27.40 -15.05 3.57
C PRO A 133 26.51 -16.28 3.40
N GLN A 134 26.80 -17.31 4.19
CA GLN A 134 25.88 -18.43 4.42
C GLN A 134 24.68 -17.93 5.22
N VAL A 135 23.48 -18.32 4.78
CA VAL A 135 22.21 -18.00 5.44
C VAL A 135 21.74 -19.26 6.15
N ALA A 136 21.65 -19.19 7.48
CA ALA A 136 21.28 -20.32 8.34
C ALA A 136 19.77 -20.59 8.32
N ARG A 137 19.18 -20.71 7.14
CA ARG A 137 17.76 -20.98 6.91
C ARG A 137 17.56 -22.20 6.04
N ASN A 138 16.61 -23.03 6.45
CA ASN A 138 16.21 -24.23 5.73
C ASN A 138 14.81 -24.04 5.16
N TYR A 139 14.60 -24.42 3.90
CA TYR A 139 13.27 -24.38 3.28
C TYR A 139 12.77 -25.79 3.00
N ILE A 140 11.63 -26.14 3.61
CA ILE A 140 10.97 -27.44 3.41
C ILE A 140 10.07 -27.34 2.17
N PHE A 141 10.22 -28.28 1.24
CA PHE A 141 9.53 -28.30 -0.04
C PHE A 141 8.76 -29.61 -0.23
N LEU A 142 7.45 -29.54 -0.53
CA LEU A 142 6.53 -30.68 -0.65
C LEU A 142 6.39 -31.52 0.64
N ASP A 143 7.45 -32.18 1.09
CA ASP A 143 7.49 -33.10 2.22
C ASP A 143 8.64 -32.78 3.19
N ALA A 144 8.57 -33.25 4.44
CA ALA A 144 9.56 -32.94 5.49
C ALA A 144 11.00 -33.43 5.19
N GLY A 145 11.17 -34.33 4.21
CA GLY A 145 12.48 -34.84 3.77
C GLY A 145 13.16 -33.97 2.71
N ASP A 146 12.38 -33.19 1.94
CA ASP A 146 12.85 -32.38 0.83
C ASP A 146 13.17 -30.97 1.35
N VAL A 147 14.42 -30.77 1.77
CA VAL A 147 14.84 -29.53 2.43
C VAL A 147 16.00 -28.89 1.70
N PHE A 148 15.83 -27.64 1.29
CA PHE A 148 16.90 -26.79 0.78
C PHE A 148 17.74 -26.31 1.97
N ARG A 149 19.04 -26.57 1.94
CA ARG A 149 19.98 -26.30 3.05
C ARG A 149 21.29 -25.70 2.51
N ASN A 150 22.13 -25.20 3.40
CA ASN A 150 23.46 -24.64 3.08
C ASN A 150 23.37 -23.56 1.98
N LEU A 151 22.36 -22.71 2.11
CA LEU A 151 22.07 -21.65 1.17
C LEU A 151 23.00 -20.46 1.43
N ALA A 152 23.68 -19.98 0.39
CA ALA A 152 24.47 -18.77 0.45
C ALA A 152 23.76 -17.62 -0.26
N TRP A 153 24.02 -16.40 0.17
CA TRP A 153 23.61 -15.21 -0.57
C TRP A 153 24.27 -15.17 -1.94
N LEU A 154 23.47 -15.12 -3.01
CA LEU A 154 23.98 -15.01 -4.38
C LEU A 154 24.06 -13.54 -4.82
N GLU A 155 22.91 -12.88 -4.76
CA GLU A 155 22.70 -11.48 -5.16
C GLU A 155 21.41 -10.95 -4.54
N GLY A 156 21.29 -9.63 -4.44
CA GLY A 156 20.05 -8.96 -4.08
C GLY A 156 20.07 -7.49 -4.47
N PHE A 157 18.89 -6.88 -4.39
CA PHE A 157 18.65 -5.51 -4.80
C PHE A 157 17.57 -4.89 -3.93
N ALA A 158 17.59 -3.55 -3.88
CA ALA A 158 16.53 -2.74 -3.33
C ALA A 158 16.09 -1.73 -4.39
N ASP A 159 14.79 -1.49 -4.48
CA ASP A 159 14.18 -0.53 -5.40
C ASP A 159 12.99 0.16 -4.72
N PHE A 160 12.55 1.31 -5.23
CA PHE A 160 11.37 2.00 -4.73
C PHE A 160 10.54 2.59 -5.88
N ARG A 161 9.25 2.78 -5.60
CA ARG A 161 8.31 3.47 -6.50
C ARG A 161 7.67 4.62 -5.76
N THR A 162 7.57 5.75 -6.45
CA THR A 162 6.85 6.94 -6.00
C THR A 162 5.47 7.02 -6.64
N GLN A 163 4.55 7.69 -5.95
CA GLN A 163 3.26 8.09 -6.50
C GLN A 163 3.45 9.10 -7.65
N ALA A 164 2.37 9.34 -8.39
CA ALA A 164 2.35 10.41 -9.38
C ALA A 164 2.66 11.77 -8.73
N GLU A 165 3.20 12.70 -9.50
CA GLU A 165 3.52 14.05 -9.03
C GLU A 165 2.27 14.80 -8.53
N SER A 166 1.11 14.52 -9.14
CA SER A 166 -0.21 15.00 -8.68
C SER A 166 -0.57 14.57 -7.26
N ASP A 167 -0.03 13.44 -6.80
CA ASP A 167 -0.30 12.86 -5.48
C ASP A 167 0.83 13.20 -4.48
N GLY A 168 1.74 14.08 -4.87
CA GLY A 168 2.84 14.58 -4.05
C GLY A 168 4.15 13.79 -4.16
N GLY A 169 4.28 12.89 -5.14
CA GLY A 169 5.56 12.22 -5.46
C GLY A 169 6.16 11.38 -4.32
N ARG A 170 5.34 10.96 -3.35
CA ARG A 170 5.77 10.21 -2.16
C ARG A 170 6.10 8.77 -2.49
N ILE A 171 7.02 8.15 -1.75
CA ILE A 171 7.28 6.71 -1.87
C ILE A 171 6.03 5.94 -1.45
N GLU A 172 5.48 5.17 -2.39
CA GLU A 172 4.35 4.27 -2.12
C GLU A 172 4.82 2.84 -1.85
N ARG A 173 5.99 2.45 -2.36
CA ARG A 173 6.45 1.07 -2.35
C ARG A 173 7.96 1.01 -2.31
N VAL A 174 8.49 0.16 -1.44
CA VAL A 174 9.91 -0.26 -1.43
C VAL A 174 9.95 -1.77 -1.65
N THR A 175 10.76 -2.21 -2.61
CA THR A 175 10.94 -3.62 -2.94
C THR A 175 12.36 -4.04 -2.56
N PHE A 176 12.48 -5.14 -1.84
CA PHE A 176 13.74 -5.79 -1.51
C PHE A 176 13.68 -7.22 -2.04
N GLY A 177 14.54 -7.53 -3.01
CA GLY A 177 14.60 -8.85 -3.63
C GLY A 177 15.99 -9.45 -3.47
N TYR A 178 16.08 -10.75 -3.22
CA TYR A 178 17.37 -11.44 -3.16
C TYR A 178 17.25 -12.90 -3.55
N THR A 179 18.36 -13.47 -3.98
CA THR A 179 18.47 -14.86 -4.39
C THR A 179 19.44 -15.58 -3.46
N LEU A 180 18.99 -16.72 -2.94
CA LEU A 180 19.82 -17.65 -2.19
C LEU A 180 20.17 -18.84 -3.08
N LYS A 181 21.42 -19.29 -3.04
CA LYS A 181 21.90 -20.43 -3.82
C LYS A 181 22.60 -21.46 -2.93
N GLY A 182 22.15 -22.70 -3.02
CA GLY A 182 22.79 -23.89 -2.47
C GLY A 182 23.50 -24.71 -3.54
N GLY A 183 24.09 -25.83 -3.12
CA GLY A 183 24.77 -26.77 -4.01
C GLY A 183 23.90 -27.96 -4.47
N GLY A 184 22.65 -28.06 -3.98
CA GLY A 184 21.77 -29.18 -4.30
C GLY A 184 21.09 -29.04 -5.67
N VAL A 185 20.84 -30.19 -6.28
CA VAL A 185 19.99 -30.35 -7.47
C VAL A 185 19.03 -31.48 -7.17
N ARG A 186 17.75 -31.27 -7.47
CA ARG A 186 16.70 -32.20 -7.12
C ARG A 186 15.88 -32.56 -8.34
N ILE A 187 15.68 -33.86 -8.54
CA ILE A 187 14.95 -34.41 -9.67
C ILE A 187 13.60 -34.91 -9.15
N ILE A 188 12.52 -34.36 -9.71
CA ILE A 188 11.14 -34.69 -9.31
C ILE A 188 10.39 -35.19 -10.53
N GLU A 189 9.87 -36.41 -10.44
CA GLU A 189 9.06 -36.99 -11.50
C GLU A 189 7.58 -36.98 -11.13
N ARG A 190 6.73 -36.55 -12.08
CA ARG A 190 5.28 -36.55 -11.94
C ARG A 190 4.63 -37.04 -13.23
N ALA A 191 3.46 -37.65 -13.12
CA ALA A 191 2.71 -38.18 -14.25
C ALA A 191 1.39 -37.41 -14.48
N GLY A 192 0.94 -37.37 -15.74
CA GLY A 192 -0.34 -36.76 -16.13
C GLY A 192 -0.54 -35.32 -15.62
N HIS A 193 -1.72 -35.04 -15.09
CA HIS A 193 -2.09 -33.71 -14.57
C HIS A 193 -1.24 -33.20 -13.40
N ALA A 194 -0.48 -34.08 -12.72
CA ALA A 194 0.41 -33.66 -11.65
C ALA A 194 1.64 -32.88 -12.18
N VAL A 195 2.02 -33.06 -13.45
CA VAL A 195 3.10 -32.31 -14.10
C VAL A 195 2.72 -30.83 -14.19
N GLU A 196 1.54 -30.52 -14.71
CA GLU A 196 1.03 -29.14 -14.81
C GLU A 196 0.93 -28.47 -13.43
N ARG A 197 0.41 -29.18 -12.44
CA ARG A 197 0.30 -28.66 -11.06
C ARG A 197 1.66 -28.37 -10.44
N LEU A 198 2.64 -29.25 -10.62
CA LEU A 198 4.00 -29.04 -10.11
C LEU A 198 4.67 -27.86 -10.83
N ARG A 199 4.49 -27.76 -12.16
CA ARG A 199 5.03 -26.63 -12.93
C ARG A 199 4.48 -25.29 -12.44
N GLN A 200 3.17 -25.20 -12.26
CA GLN A 200 2.53 -23.98 -11.74
C GLN A 200 3.02 -23.66 -10.33
N MET A 201 3.10 -24.66 -9.44
CA MET A 201 3.62 -24.46 -8.09
C MET A 201 5.06 -23.93 -8.09
N LEU A 202 5.96 -24.54 -8.88
CA LEU A 202 7.35 -24.11 -8.98
C LEU A 202 7.45 -22.67 -9.52
N PHE A 203 6.60 -22.33 -10.51
CA PHE A 203 6.50 -20.99 -11.07
C PHE A 203 5.98 -19.96 -10.04
N ASP A 204 4.92 -20.28 -9.30
CA ASP A 204 4.33 -19.40 -8.29
C ASP A 204 5.30 -19.12 -7.13
N LEU A 205 6.14 -20.10 -6.81
CA LEU A 205 7.24 -19.99 -5.86
C LEU A 205 8.49 -19.31 -6.44
N GLY A 206 8.53 -19.00 -7.73
CA GLY A 206 9.69 -18.37 -8.38
C GLY A 206 10.95 -19.23 -8.36
N LEU A 207 10.81 -20.56 -8.31
CA LEU A 207 11.93 -21.49 -8.33
C LEU A 207 12.43 -21.68 -9.77
N ARG A 208 13.75 -21.75 -9.95
CA ARG A 208 14.35 -22.10 -11.25
C ARG A 208 14.31 -23.60 -11.44
N PHE A 209 13.68 -24.04 -12.53
CA PHE A 209 13.58 -25.45 -12.88
C PHE A 209 13.73 -25.68 -14.39
N GLU A 210 14.23 -26.86 -14.74
CA GLU A 210 14.16 -27.42 -16.09
C GLU A 210 13.11 -28.52 -16.10
N CYS A 211 12.36 -28.65 -17.19
CA CYS A 211 11.30 -29.65 -17.33
C CYS A 211 11.48 -30.44 -18.63
N VAL A 212 11.58 -31.75 -18.52
CA VAL A 212 11.58 -32.68 -19.66
C VAL A 212 10.25 -33.42 -19.66
N GLU A 213 9.44 -33.16 -20.69
CA GLU A 213 8.14 -33.82 -20.88
C GLU A 213 8.27 -35.01 -21.81
N ARG A 214 7.72 -36.15 -21.37
CA ARG A 214 7.52 -37.33 -22.19
C ARG A 214 6.03 -37.48 -22.49
N ARG A 215 5.72 -37.54 -23.78
CA ARG A 215 4.36 -37.79 -24.27
C ARG A 215 4.23 -39.21 -24.80
N ASN A 216 3.09 -39.83 -24.55
CA ASN A 216 2.79 -41.16 -25.06
C ASN A 216 2.49 -41.12 -26.58
N ARG A 217 2.26 -42.30 -27.18
CA ARG A 217 1.91 -42.41 -28.62
C ARG A 217 0.61 -41.68 -29.00
N GLN A 218 -0.25 -41.39 -28.03
CA GLN A 218 -1.51 -40.64 -28.19
C GLN A 218 -1.32 -39.13 -28.01
N ARG A 219 -0.07 -38.65 -27.87
CA ARG A 219 0.32 -37.25 -27.60
C ARG A 219 -0.13 -36.71 -26.24
N GLU A 220 -0.56 -37.58 -25.33
CA GLU A 220 -0.86 -37.19 -23.95
C GLU A 220 0.41 -37.12 -23.11
N LEU A 221 0.43 -36.21 -22.14
CA LEU A 221 1.54 -36.04 -21.21
C LEU A 221 1.61 -37.21 -20.24
N GLU A 222 2.61 -38.06 -20.43
CA GLU A 222 2.78 -39.30 -19.67
C GLU A 222 3.61 -39.05 -18.42
N LEU A 223 4.75 -38.37 -18.56
CA LEU A 223 5.70 -38.11 -17.49
C LEU A 223 6.35 -36.73 -17.69
N GLY A 224 6.53 -36.00 -16.60
CA GLY A 224 7.37 -34.81 -16.55
C GLY A 224 8.46 -35.00 -15.50
N THR A 225 9.72 -34.88 -15.93
CA THR A 225 10.90 -34.88 -15.06
C THR A 225 11.36 -33.44 -14.86
N PHE A 226 11.32 -32.97 -13.61
CA PHE A 226 11.70 -31.62 -13.22
C PHE A 226 13.05 -31.63 -12.52
N THR A 227 14.01 -30.86 -13.02
CA THR A 227 15.29 -30.61 -12.36
C THR A 227 15.21 -29.24 -11.69
N VAL A 228 15.17 -29.21 -10.37
CA VAL A 228 15.08 -27.99 -9.57
C VAL A 228 16.43 -27.76 -8.90
N ASN A 229 17.05 -26.61 -9.18
CA ASN A 229 18.27 -26.22 -8.49
C ASN A 229 17.92 -25.65 -7.12
N ASP A 230 18.84 -25.74 -6.17
CA ASP A 230 18.72 -25.08 -4.87
C ASP A 230 18.92 -23.56 -5.00
N GLU A 231 18.07 -22.91 -5.80
CA GLU A 231 18.10 -21.47 -6.02
C GLU A 231 16.73 -20.89 -5.68
N ILE A 232 16.69 -20.07 -4.63
CA ILE A 232 15.46 -19.52 -4.06
C ILE A 232 15.48 -18.01 -4.23
N SER A 233 14.55 -17.51 -5.02
CA SER A 233 14.27 -16.08 -5.09
C SER A 233 13.29 -15.68 -3.98
N VAL A 234 13.71 -14.72 -3.18
CA VAL A 234 12.95 -14.09 -2.10
C VAL A 234 12.59 -12.67 -2.52
N GLN A 235 11.36 -12.27 -2.27
CA GLN A 235 10.90 -10.90 -2.54
C GLN A 235 10.11 -10.39 -1.35
N VAL A 236 10.40 -9.16 -0.92
CA VAL A 236 9.67 -8.46 0.12
C VAL A 236 9.31 -7.08 -0.38
N VAL A 237 8.05 -6.70 -0.23
CA VAL A 237 7.48 -5.45 -0.69
C VAL A 237 6.88 -4.74 0.50
N TRP A 238 7.33 -3.52 0.75
CA TRP A 238 6.84 -2.64 1.80
C TRP A 238 6.00 -1.56 1.13
N ARG A 239 4.68 -1.60 1.35
CA ARG A 239 3.72 -0.69 0.72
C ARG A 239 3.16 0.27 1.75
N ALA A 240 3.16 1.55 1.42
CA ALA A 240 2.50 2.58 2.22
C ALA A 240 0.98 2.34 2.22
N ASP A 241 0.38 2.33 3.41
CA ASP A 241 -1.05 2.52 3.61
C ASP A 241 -1.25 3.88 4.29
N PHE A 242 -1.41 4.91 3.46
CA PHE A 242 -1.55 6.29 3.91
C PHE A 242 -2.85 6.53 4.69
N ASP A 243 -3.90 5.76 4.41
CA ASP A 243 -5.20 5.90 5.04
C ASP A 243 -5.15 5.37 6.49
N ASN A 244 -4.50 4.21 6.69
CA ASN A 244 -4.39 3.57 8.01
C ASN A 244 -3.11 3.93 8.77
N ARG A 245 -2.21 4.73 8.18
CA ARG A 245 -0.88 5.09 8.73
C ARG A 245 -0.04 3.85 9.07
N GLN A 246 -0.07 2.88 8.17
CA GLN A 246 0.62 1.59 8.31
C GLN A 246 1.51 1.33 7.10
N VAL A 247 2.45 0.40 7.27
CA VAL A 247 3.16 -0.22 6.17
C VAL A 247 2.70 -1.66 6.07
N VAL A 248 2.20 -2.03 4.89
CA VAL A 248 1.85 -3.40 4.55
C VAL A 248 3.09 -4.05 3.98
N ILE A 249 3.58 -5.10 4.65
CA ILE A 249 4.75 -5.86 4.23
C ILE A 249 4.26 -7.17 3.63
N GLU A 250 4.50 -7.35 2.34
CA GLU A 250 4.18 -8.56 1.59
C GLU A 250 5.48 -9.27 1.26
N SER A 251 5.53 -10.57 1.47
CA SER A 251 6.73 -11.36 1.25
C SER A 251 6.41 -12.65 0.52
N ARG A 252 7.32 -13.05 -0.36
CA ARG A 252 7.38 -14.35 -1.03
C ARG A 252 8.68 -15.02 -0.61
N ASN A 253 8.59 -16.25 -0.11
CA ASN A 253 9.70 -17.10 0.28
C ASN A 253 10.63 -16.52 1.37
N LEU A 254 10.18 -15.57 2.19
CA LEU A 254 11.06 -14.94 3.17
C LEU A 254 11.52 -15.93 4.25
N GLU A 255 10.59 -16.57 4.94
CA GLU A 255 10.91 -17.54 6.01
C GLU A 255 10.74 -19.00 5.56
N ARG A 256 9.74 -19.24 4.71
CA ARG A 256 9.35 -20.54 4.17
C ARG A 256 8.79 -20.32 2.78
N PHE A 257 8.71 -21.38 1.97
CA PHE A 257 8.06 -21.28 0.66
C PHE A 257 6.61 -20.80 0.78
N GLY A 258 6.24 -19.88 -0.11
CA GLY A 258 4.90 -19.30 -0.16
C GLY A 258 4.87 -17.82 0.18
N PHE A 259 3.67 -17.31 0.44
CA PHE A 259 3.41 -15.90 0.64
C PHE A 259 3.03 -15.60 2.09
N ALA A 260 3.48 -14.47 2.60
CA ALA A 260 3.05 -13.94 3.89
C ALA A 260 2.86 -12.42 3.78
N SER A 261 1.82 -11.91 4.45
CA SER A 261 1.56 -10.48 4.56
C SER A 261 1.37 -10.11 6.02
N CYS A 262 1.96 -9.00 6.43
CA CYS A 262 1.78 -8.42 7.75
C CYS A 262 1.69 -6.89 7.68
N ARG A 263 1.24 -6.27 8.76
CA ARG A 263 1.15 -4.82 8.88
C ARG A 263 1.97 -4.33 10.05
N VAL A 264 2.68 -3.23 9.87
CA VAL A 264 3.40 -2.54 10.94
C VAL A 264 2.93 -1.09 11.01
N PRO A 265 2.81 -0.49 12.20
CA PRO A 265 2.46 0.92 12.31
C PRO A 265 3.61 1.76 11.75
N ALA A 266 3.30 2.87 11.07
CA ALA A 266 4.31 3.74 10.49
C ALA A 266 5.37 4.16 11.53
N GLU A 267 4.96 4.39 12.78
CA GLU A 267 5.84 4.82 13.86
C GLU A 267 6.90 3.78 14.25
N ALA A 268 6.61 2.49 14.07
CA ALA A 268 7.55 1.40 14.34
C ALA A 268 8.60 1.23 13.23
N VAL A 269 8.38 1.80 12.05
CA VAL A 269 9.35 1.76 10.95
C VAL A 269 10.49 2.72 11.26
N GLY A 270 11.50 2.19 11.95
CA GLY A 270 12.72 2.88 12.33
C GLY A 270 13.91 1.91 12.36
N PRO A 271 15.10 2.39 12.75
CA PRO A 271 16.33 1.61 12.67
C PRO A 271 16.26 0.25 13.37
N GLU A 272 15.64 0.18 14.56
CA GLU A 272 15.50 -1.07 15.32
C GLU A 272 14.73 -2.14 14.54
N LEU A 273 13.58 -1.78 13.97
CA LEU A 273 12.76 -2.70 13.18
C LEU A 273 13.49 -3.15 11.92
N LEU A 274 14.22 -2.24 11.26
CA LEU A 274 15.02 -2.54 10.07
C LEU A 274 16.17 -3.50 10.39
N ASP A 275 16.83 -3.33 11.54
CA ASP A 275 17.87 -4.26 12.01
C ASP A 275 17.31 -5.64 12.35
N GLU A 276 16.16 -5.73 13.01
CA GLU A 276 15.49 -7.02 13.23
C GLU A 276 15.09 -7.68 11.91
N PHE A 277 14.66 -6.89 10.93
CA PHE A 277 14.39 -7.40 9.58
C PHE A 277 15.66 -7.89 8.88
N GLY A 278 16.79 -7.18 9.00
CA GLY A 278 18.08 -7.63 8.47
C GLY A 278 18.54 -8.95 9.09
N ARG A 279 18.35 -9.13 10.40
CA ARG A 279 18.58 -10.42 11.09
C ARG A 279 17.64 -11.50 10.59
N LEU A 280 16.36 -11.18 10.38
CA LEU A 280 15.39 -12.08 9.77
C LEU A 280 15.84 -12.50 8.36
N VAL A 281 16.31 -11.60 7.50
CA VAL A 281 16.80 -11.93 6.16
C VAL A 281 17.95 -12.94 6.21
N LEU A 282 18.85 -12.79 7.17
CA LEU A 282 20.03 -13.65 7.36
C LEU A 282 19.73 -14.97 8.09
N GLY A 283 18.48 -15.24 8.48
CA GLY A 283 18.13 -16.45 9.23
C GLY A 283 18.62 -16.44 10.68
N LYS A 284 18.95 -15.27 11.23
CA LYS A 284 19.36 -15.11 12.63
C LYS A 284 18.14 -14.97 13.54
N GLU A 285 18.35 -15.20 14.83
CA GLU A 285 17.37 -14.85 15.86
C GLU A 285 17.02 -13.36 15.77
N ASN A 286 15.72 -13.07 15.80
CA ASN A 286 15.19 -11.73 15.61
C ASN A 286 13.86 -11.58 16.36
N SER A 287 13.51 -10.34 16.68
CA SER A 287 12.23 -9.97 17.28
C SER A 287 11.30 -9.27 16.30
N PHE A 288 11.49 -9.42 14.97
CA PHE A 288 10.70 -8.71 13.96
C PHE A 288 9.17 -8.85 14.17
N ARG A 289 8.71 -10.03 14.61
CA ARG A 289 7.29 -10.30 14.86
C ARG A 289 6.67 -9.49 16.00
N SER A 290 7.46 -8.92 16.92
CA SER A 290 6.91 -8.08 17.99
C SER A 290 6.41 -6.73 17.49
N PHE A 291 6.83 -6.30 16.30
CA PHE A 291 6.43 -5.03 15.69
C PHE A 291 5.18 -5.15 14.81
N ILE A 292 4.71 -6.37 14.56
CA ILE A 292 3.56 -6.64 13.69
C ILE A 292 2.26 -6.37 14.46
N VAL A 293 1.35 -5.62 13.82
CA VAL A 293 -0.02 -5.45 14.29
C VAL A 293 -0.79 -6.75 14.05
N ARG A 294 -1.37 -7.31 15.11
CA ARG A 294 -2.25 -8.49 15.02
C ARG A 294 -3.61 -8.16 14.43
#